data_AF-A0A8T5S6E3-F1
#
_entry.id   AF-A0A8T5S6E3-F1
#
_cell.length_a   1.000
_cell.length_b   1.000
_cell.length_c   1.000
_cell.angle_alpha   90.00
_cell.angle_beta   90.00
_cell.angle_gamma   90.00
#
_symmetry.space_group_name_H-M   'P 1'
#
loop_
_entity.id
_entity.type
_entity.pdbx_description
1 polymer ?
#
loop_
_entity_poly.entity_id
_entity_poly.type
_entity_poly.pdbx_seq_one_letter_code
_entity_poly.pdbx_strand_id
1 'polypeptide(L)'
;MTSIEIKISKILENGISFSCQMCGDCCRGFDEGEVYLYNDDIFRLADYLNLSGMEELRDFAKKYVKVINDSFFWKNPEAQQGKTYRFKTLGFRFTGEDEHCHFLKDNMCSVHEHRPFQCQSFPFWKMMVSNRKIFENYTKKCQGLQKLEGKYYSREEILDWAKREYEIEKNYFLEMKKHKFNILKVYPFLPKEMLQEGE
;
A
#
# COMPACT_ATOMS: atom_id res chain seq x y z
N MET A 1 -18.49 17.15 -0.16
CA MET A 1 -17.36 16.20 -0.15
C MET A 1 -17.18 15.74 1.27
N THR A 2 -17.48 14.48 1.59
CA THR A 2 -17.19 13.89 2.90
C THR A 2 -15.68 13.67 2.99
N SER A 3 -14.94 14.67 3.45
CA SER A 3 -13.56 14.48 3.90
C SER A 3 -13.60 13.56 5.13
N ILE A 4 -12.82 12.47 5.10
CA ILE A 4 -12.63 11.67 6.30
C ILE A 4 -11.81 12.49 7.30
N GLU A 5 -12.31 12.60 8.52
CA GLU A 5 -11.54 13.13 9.63
C GLU A 5 -10.64 12.00 10.17
N ILE A 6 -9.35 12.03 9.79
CA ILE A 6 -8.35 11.12 10.33
C ILE A 6 -7.92 11.65 11.69
N LYS A 7 -8.28 10.95 12.76
CA LYS A 7 -7.83 11.27 14.10
C LYS A 7 -6.35 10.95 14.23
N ILE A 8 -5.52 11.95 14.51
CA ILE A 8 -4.09 11.72 14.81
C ILE A 8 -3.91 11.29 16.27
N SER A 9 -3.02 10.34 16.50
CA SER A 9 -2.66 9.89 17.84
C SER A 9 -1.66 10.84 18.52
N LYS A 10 -1.70 10.87 19.86
CA LYS A 10 -0.89 11.80 20.68
C LYS A 10 0.61 11.77 20.40
N ILE A 11 1.15 10.62 20.00
CA ILE A 11 2.58 10.47 19.70
C ILE A 11 3.01 11.20 18.43
N LEU A 12 2.06 11.48 17.52
CA LEU A 12 2.31 12.18 16.25
C LEU A 12 1.74 13.61 16.24
N GLU A 13 1.08 14.05 17.31
CA GLU A 13 0.44 15.37 17.39
C GLU A 13 1.43 16.51 17.13
N ASN A 14 2.68 16.36 17.57
CA ASN A 14 3.73 17.36 17.40
C ASN A 14 4.64 17.09 16.19
N GLY A 15 4.28 16.18 15.28
CA GLY A 15 5.17 15.74 14.21
C GLY A 15 6.28 14.80 14.69
N ILE A 16 7.03 14.23 13.75
CA ILE A 16 8.19 13.37 14.02
C ILE A 16 9.27 13.53 12.95
N SER A 17 10.51 13.24 13.30
CA SER A 17 11.58 13.02 12.32
C SER A 17 11.64 11.55 11.91
N PHE A 18 11.83 11.30 10.62
CA PHE A 18 11.95 9.94 10.10
C PHE A 18 12.81 9.89 8.83
N SER A 19 13.60 8.82 8.71
CA SER A 19 14.28 8.43 7.48
C SER A 19 14.42 6.91 7.43
N CYS A 20 14.18 6.34 6.25
CA CYS A 20 14.42 4.92 6.00
C CYS A 20 15.93 4.64 6.15
N GLN A 21 16.27 3.62 6.96
CA GLN A 21 17.67 3.24 7.20
C GLN A 21 18.20 2.25 6.16
N MET A 22 17.42 1.94 5.12
CA MET A 22 17.74 0.95 4.08
C MET A 22 18.19 -0.40 4.64
N CYS A 23 17.65 -0.83 5.79
CA CYS A 23 18.07 -2.04 6.48
C CYS A 23 17.53 -3.35 5.89
N GLY A 24 16.54 -3.29 4.99
CA GLY A 24 15.91 -4.45 4.38
C GLY A 24 14.85 -5.15 5.25
N ASP A 25 14.72 -4.79 6.53
CA ASP A 25 13.83 -5.47 7.48
C ASP A 25 12.35 -5.46 7.03
N CYS A 26 11.86 -4.33 6.52
CA CYS A 26 10.48 -4.22 6.02
C CYS A 26 10.25 -4.87 4.65
N CYS A 27 11.30 -5.44 4.04
CA CYS A 27 11.25 -6.12 2.75
C CYS A 27 11.26 -7.65 2.89
N ARG A 28 11.13 -8.21 4.11
CA ARG A 28 11.15 -9.64 4.44
C ARG A 28 10.03 -10.01 5.42
N GLY A 29 9.76 -11.31 5.59
CA GLY A 29 8.91 -11.84 6.65
C GLY A 29 7.47 -11.36 6.57
N PHE A 30 6.88 -11.46 5.37
CA PHE A 30 5.49 -11.06 5.10
C PHE A 30 4.47 -12.14 5.48
N ASP A 31 4.64 -12.72 6.66
CA ASP A 31 3.76 -13.75 7.22
C ASP A 31 2.40 -13.14 7.67
N GLU A 32 2.37 -11.82 7.94
CA GLU A 32 1.20 -11.09 8.46
C GLU A 32 1.06 -9.69 7.83
N GLY A 33 0.77 -9.60 6.53
CA GLY A 33 0.43 -8.32 5.92
C GLY A 33 0.47 -8.31 4.40
N GLU A 34 0.07 -7.19 3.82
CA GLU A 34 0.04 -6.98 2.38
C GLU A 34 0.70 -5.65 2.03
N VAL A 35 1.43 -5.62 0.90
CA VAL A 35 1.82 -4.37 0.24
C VAL A 35 0.89 -4.19 -0.94
N TYR A 36 -0.11 -3.33 -0.79
CA TYR A 36 -1.12 -3.04 -1.79
C TYR A 36 -0.49 -2.33 -3.00
N LEU A 37 -1.02 -2.68 -4.17
CA LEU A 37 -0.63 -2.13 -5.46
C LEU A 37 -1.84 -1.50 -6.14
N TYR A 38 -1.72 -0.23 -6.49
CA TYR A 38 -2.68 0.47 -7.34
C TYR A 38 -2.05 0.84 -8.69
N ASN A 39 -2.86 1.34 -9.63
CA ASN A 39 -2.40 1.69 -10.99
C ASN A 39 -1.10 2.50 -11.00
N ASP A 40 -1.03 3.56 -10.20
CA ASP A 40 0.16 4.45 -10.16
C ASP A 40 1.40 3.74 -9.62
N ASP A 41 1.24 2.76 -8.73
CA ASP A 41 2.35 1.94 -8.25
C ASP A 41 2.86 1.02 -9.34
N ILE A 42 1.94 0.37 -10.06
CA ILE A 42 2.26 -0.55 -11.16
C ILE A 42 2.97 0.20 -12.28
N PHE A 43 2.45 1.36 -12.70
CA PHE A 43 3.07 2.16 -13.75
C PHE A 43 4.44 2.68 -13.35
N ARG A 44 4.63 3.12 -12.10
CA ARG A 44 5.94 3.58 -11.61
C ARG A 44 6.97 2.47 -11.58
N LEU A 45 6.58 1.25 -11.21
CA LEU A 45 7.47 0.09 -11.22
C LEU A 45 7.74 -0.43 -12.64
N ALA A 46 6.72 -0.42 -13.50
CA ALA A 46 6.85 -0.79 -14.91
C ALA A 46 7.81 0.16 -15.63
N ASP A 47 7.69 1.47 -15.41
CA ASP A 47 8.60 2.50 -15.93
C ASP A 47 10.05 2.26 -15.49
N TYR A 48 10.28 2.03 -14.19
CA TYR A 48 11.61 1.66 -13.68
C TYR A 48 12.18 0.40 -14.35
N LEU A 49 11.32 -0.58 -14.67
CA LEU A 49 11.69 -1.82 -15.35
C LEU A 49 11.76 -1.68 -16.88
N ASN A 50 11.49 -0.50 -17.44
CA ASN A 50 11.37 -0.23 -18.88
C ASN A 50 10.32 -1.10 -19.58
N LEU A 51 9.19 -1.36 -18.91
CA LEU A 51 8.06 -2.11 -19.44
C LEU A 51 6.97 -1.13 -19.90
N SER A 52 6.52 -1.26 -21.14
CA SER A 52 5.57 -0.33 -21.76
C SER A 52 4.41 -1.00 -22.49
N GLY A 53 4.56 -2.27 -22.87
CA GLY A 53 3.56 -3.05 -23.59
C GLY A 53 2.58 -3.80 -22.69
N MET A 54 1.41 -4.13 -23.23
CA MET A 54 0.40 -4.96 -22.54
C MET A 54 0.92 -6.36 -22.20
N GLU A 55 1.75 -6.95 -23.06
CA GLU A 55 2.38 -8.26 -22.82
C GLU A 55 3.41 -8.18 -21.70
N GLU A 56 4.24 -7.13 -21.69
CA GLU A 56 5.21 -6.88 -20.63
C GLU A 56 4.54 -6.61 -19.28
N LEU A 57 3.42 -5.87 -19.27
CA LEU A 57 2.61 -5.68 -18.06
C LEU A 57 1.94 -6.98 -17.60
N ARG A 58 1.57 -7.86 -18.53
CA ARG A 58 1.04 -9.19 -18.19
C ARG A 58 2.12 -10.03 -17.50
N ASP A 59 3.35 -10.00 -18.01
CA ASP A 59 4.47 -10.72 -17.41
C ASP A 59 4.92 -10.11 -16.09
N PHE A 60 4.89 -8.78 -15.97
CA PHE A 60 5.04 -8.07 -14.71
C PHE A 60 4.02 -8.56 -13.68
N ALA A 61 2.74 -8.63 -14.04
CA ALA A 61 1.69 -9.08 -13.14
C ALA A 61 1.92 -10.52 -12.66
N LYS A 62 2.24 -11.44 -13.56
CA LYS A 62 2.54 -12.84 -13.20
C LYS A 62 3.69 -12.96 -12.20
N LYS A 63 4.72 -12.13 -12.38
CA LYS A 63 5.96 -12.22 -11.62
C LYS A 63 5.89 -11.49 -10.27
N TYR A 64 5.32 -10.29 -10.23
CA TYR A 64 5.44 -9.39 -9.08
C TYR A 64 4.13 -9.15 -8.33
N VAL A 65 3.00 -9.62 -8.86
CA VAL A 65 1.68 -9.30 -8.32
C VAL A 65 0.94 -10.58 -7.90
N LYS A 66 0.14 -10.46 -6.85
CA LYS A 66 -0.90 -11.42 -6.47
C LYS A 66 -2.24 -10.71 -6.35
N VAL A 67 -3.32 -11.45 -6.62
CA VAL A 67 -4.68 -10.96 -6.45
C VAL A 67 -5.13 -11.35 -5.05
N ILE A 68 -5.53 -10.38 -4.24
CA ILE A 68 -5.92 -10.57 -2.85
C ILE A 68 -7.33 -10.05 -2.62
N ASN A 69 -7.97 -10.49 -1.53
CA ASN A 69 -9.25 -9.95 -1.09
C ASN A 69 -9.02 -8.79 -0.13
N ASP A 70 -9.77 -7.71 -0.33
CA ASP A 70 -9.76 -6.55 0.54
C ASP A 70 -11.21 -6.09 0.83
N SER A 71 -11.37 -5.16 1.75
CA SER A 71 -12.65 -4.59 2.09
C SER A 71 -12.60 -3.09 2.34
N PHE A 72 -13.65 -2.39 1.92
CA PHE A 72 -13.78 -0.96 2.11
C PHE A 72 -15.15 -0.61 2.67
N PHE A 73 -15.16 0.18 3.76
CA PHE A 73 -16.39 0.73 4.31
C PHE A 73 -16.80 1.96 3.51
N TRP A 74 -18.02 1.94 2.97
CA TRP A 74 -18.55 3.05 2.21
C TRP A 74 -20.00 3.34 2.58
N LYS A 75 -20.28 4.62 2.83
CA LYS A 75 -21.64 5.15 2.98
C LYS A 75 -21.98 5.98 1.74
N ASN A 76 -22.91 5.47 0.92
CA ASN A 76 -23.45 6.27 -0.17
C ASN A 76 -24.15 7.51 0.40
N PRO A 77 -24.04 8.69 -0.23
CA PRO A 77 -24.69 9.91 0.25
C PRO A 77 -26.21 9.76 0.46
N GLU A 78 -26.85 9.01 -0.43
CA GLU A 78 -28.30 8.75 -0.40
C GLU A 78 -28.71 7.62 0.57
N ALA A 79 -27.75 6.86 1.11
CA ALA A 79 -28.04 5.73 1.97
C ALA A 79 -28.13 6.15 3.44
N GLN A 80 -29.12 5.60 4.13
CA GLN A 80 -29.29 5.78 5.57
C GLN A 80 -28.09 5.23 6.36
N GLN A 81 -27.53 4.11 5.91
CA GLN A 81 -26.42 3.41 6.56
C GLN A 81 -25.28 3.11 5.58
N GLY A 82 -24.05 3.11 6.10
CA GLY A 82 -22.89 2.62 5.36
C GLY A 82 -22.78 1.11 5.46
N LYS A 83 -22.02 0.51 4.54
CA LYS A 83 -21.72 -0.93 4.58
C LYS A 83 -20.29 -1.21 4.12
N THR A 84 -19.78 -2.35 4.54
CA THR A 84 -18.49 -2.87 4.08
C THR A 84 -18.67 -3.66 2.79
N TYR A 85 -17.88 -3.33 1.77
CA TYR A 85 -17.81 -4.04 0.51
C TYR A 85 -16.55 -4.89 0.51
N ARG A 86 -16.64 -6.14 0.08
CA ARG A 86 -15.50 -7.02 -0.14
C ARG A 86 -15.25 -7.14 -1.64
N PHE A 87 -14.00 -7.00 -2.07
CA PHE A 87 -13.62 -7.05 -3.48
C PHE A 87 -12.16 -7.47 -3.64
N LYS A 88 -11.77 -7.81 -4.88
CA LYS A 88 -10.39 -8.15 -5.21
C LYS A 88 -9.55 -6.89 -5.41
N THR A 89 -8.31 -6.92 -4.94
CA THR A 89 -7.28 -5.91 -5.20
C THR A 89 -5.95 -6.59 -5.51
N LEU A 90 -4.91 -5.79 -5.75
CA LEU A 90 -3.57 -6.27 -6.04
C LEU A 90 -2.67 -6.06 -4.84
N GLY A 91 -1.88 -7.08 -4.53
CA GLY A 91 -0.79 -7.02 -3.57
C GLY A 91 0.51 -7.44 -4.24
N PHE A 92 1.64 -7.06 -3.65
CA PHE A 92 2.93 -7.59 -4.04
C PHE A 92 3.03 -9.09 -3.83
N ARG A 93 3.61 -9.78 -4.80
CA ARG A 93 4.12 -11.13 -4.61
C ARG A 93 5.46 -11.06 -3.91
N PHE A 94 5.63 -11.90 -2.89
CA PHE A 94 6.91 -12.12 -2.21
C PHE A 94 7.48 -13.47 -2.65
N THR A 95 8.79 -13.67 -2.46
CA THR A 95 9.50 -14.85 -2.99
C THR A 95 10.57 -15.32 -2.01
N GLY A 96 11.12 -16.51 -2.27
CA GLY A 96 12.08 -17.16 -1.38
C GLY A 96 11.43 -17.77 -0.14
N GLU A 97 12.23 -18.51 0.64
CA GLU A 97 11.80 -19.15 1.88
C GLU A 97 11.52 -18.16 3.01
N ASP A 98 12.14 -16.97 2.96
CA ASP A 98 11.98 -15.88 3.94
C ASP A 98 10.95 -14.82 3.51
N GLU A 99 10.14 -15.12 2.48
CA GLU A 99 9.10 -14.25 1.94
C GLU A 99 9.56 -12.81 1.70
N HIS A 100 10.68 -12.64 1.00
CA HIS A 100 11.26 -11.34 0.71
C HIS A 100 10.72 -10.71 -0.58
N CYS A 101 10.79 -9.39 -0.65
CA CYS A 101 10.39 -8.60 -1.81
C CYS A 101 11.33 -8.88 -2.98
N HIS A 102 10.80 -9.08 -4.19
CA HIS A 102 11.61 -9.27 -5.41
C HIS A 102 12.63 -8.17 -5.70
N PHE A 103 12.44 -6.98 -5.12
CA PHE A 103 13.33 -5.83 -5.30
C PHE A 103 14.34 -5.64 -4.18
N LEU A 104 14.43 -6.56 -3.21
CA LEU A 104 15.47 -6.57 -2.20
C LEU A 104 16.76 -7.15 -2.80
N LYS A 105 17.79 -6.31 -2.98
CA LYS A 105 19.10 -6.69 -3.51
C LYS A 105 20.19 -6.23 -2.55
N ASP A 106 21.13 -7.11 -2.22
CA ASP A 106 22.22 -6.82 -1.28
C ASP A 106 21.72 -6.20 0.03
N ASN A 107 20.59 -6.71 0.53
CA ASN A 107 19.88 -6.24 1.71
C ASN A 107 19.32 -4.80 1.64
N MET A 108 19.22 -4.23 0.43
CA MET A 108 18.69 -2.89 0.18
C MET A 108 17.55 -2.90 -0.85
N CYS A 109 16.62 -1.95 -0.71
CA CYS A 109 15.54 -1.79 -1.69
C CYS A 109 16.08 -1.19 -2.99
N SER A 110 16.15 -2.01 -4.05
CA SER A 110 16.67 -1.58 -5.37
C SER A 110 15.75 -0.60 -6.11
N VAL A 111 14.49 -0.50 -5.68
CA VAL A 111 13.47 0.41 -6.24
C VAL A 111 13.10 1.52 -5.27
N HIS A 112 13.99 1.93 -4.35
CA HIS A 112 13.61 2.84 -3.27
C HIS A 112 12.87 4.08 -3.79
N GLU A 113 13.39 4.79 -4.79
CA GLU A 113 12.73 5.98 -5.36
C GLU A 113 11.43 5.69 -6.13
N HIS A 114 11.23 4.44 -6.55
CA HIS A 114 10.06 4.00 -7.34
C HIS A 114 9.09 3.14 -6.52
N ARG A 115 9.34 3.00 -5.22
CA ARG A 115 8.62 2.07 -4.33
C ARG A 115 7.11 2.37 -4.32
N PRO A 116 6.25 1.39 -3.98
CA PRO A 116 4.80 1.56 -3.90
C PRO A 116 4.41 2.64 -2.90
N PHE A 117 3.22 3.24 -3.06
CA PHE A 117 2.74 4.31 -2.19
C PHE A 117 2.75 3.88 -0.72
N GLN A 118 2.31 2.66 -0.39
CA GLN A 118 2.34 2.15 0.98
C GLN A 118 3.79 2.09 1.52
N CYS A 119 4.77 1.69 0.71
CA CYS A 119 6.18 1.72 1.12
C CYS A 119 6.74 3.15 1.22
N GLN A 120 6.23 4.11 0.45
CA GLN A 120 6.60 5.52 0.54
C GLN A 120 6.02 6.21 1.77
N SER A 121 4.77 5.88 2.10
CA SER A 121 4.00 6.57 3.13
C SER A 121 4.30 6.07 4.53
N PHE A 122 5.03 4.96 4.70
CA PHE A 122 5.50 4.52 6.02
C PHE A 122 6.35 5.63 6.68
N PRO A 123 6.13 5.97 7.96
CA PRO A 123 5.27 5.31 8.96
C PRO A 123 3.87 5.93 9.13
N PHE A 124 3.38 6.62 8.12
CA PHE A 124 2.17 7.46 8.16
C PHE A 124 0.93 6.82 7.52
N TRP A 125 0.84 5.48 7.54
CA TRP A 125 -0.40 4.78 7.22
C TRP A 125 -1.52 5.24 8.15
N LYS A 126 -2.73 5.41 7.65
CA LYS A 126 -3.94 5.82 8.38
C LYS A 126 -4.12 5.04 9.68
N MET A 127 -3.87 3.73 9.67
CA MET A 127 -3.95 2.88 10.85
C MET A 127 -2.87 3.21 11.90
N MET A 128 -1.64 3.51 11.47
CA MET A 128 -0.54 3.89 12.35
C MET A 128 -0.76 5.30 12.89
N VAL A 129 -1.19 6.23 12.04
CA VAL A 129 -1.48 7.62 12.42
C VAL A 129 -2.57 7.67 13.49
N SER A 130 -3.62 6.86 13.33
CA SER A 130 -4.79 6.88 14.21
C SER A 130 -4.68 6.01 15.46
N ASN A 131 -3.71 5.09 15.51
CA ASN A 131 -3.60 4.12 16.60
C ASN A 131 -2.18 4.07 17.16
N ARG A 132 -2.03 4.67 18.34
CA ARG A 132 -0.76 4.70 19.09
C ARG A 132 -0.14 3.31 19.28
N LYS A 133 -0.94 2.29 19.62
CA LYS A 133 -0.41 0.94 19.89
C LYS A 133 0.17 0.31 18.63
N ILE A 134 -0.48 0.54 17.48
CA ILE A 134 0.02 0.06 16.18
C ILE A 134 1.34 0.76 15.88
N PHE A 135 1.39 2.09 15.99
CA PHE A 135 2.63 2.84 15.78
C PHE A 135 3.78 2.31 16.65
N GLU A 136 3.56 2.17 17.97
CA GLU A 136 4.56 1.65 18.91
C GLU A 136 5.01 0.21 18.57
N ASN A 137 4.12 -0.65 18.06
CA ASN A 137 4.49 -2.00 17.64
C ASN A 137 5.41 -1.99 16.41
N TYR A 138 5.16 -1.10 15.44
CA TYR A 138 6.07 -0.93 14.30
C TYR A 138 7.39 -0.27 14.70
N THR A 139 7.39 0.64 15.67
CA THR A 139 8.63 1.22 16.23
C THR A 139 9.58 0.14 16.76
N LYS A 140 9.06 -0.92 17.40
CA LYS A 140 9.89 -2.03 17.90
C LYS A 140 10.64 -2.79 16.79
N LYS A 141 10.11 -2.79 15.56
CA LYS A 141 10.64 -3.55 14.43
C LYS A 141 11.39 -2.68 13.41
N CYS A 142 11.39 -1.36 13.56
CA CYS A 142 11.95 -0.45 12.56
C CYS A 142 13.04 0.44 13.16
N GLN A 143 14.28 0.27 12.68
CA GLN A 143 15.43 1.07 13.10
C GLN A 143 15.21 2.58 12.89
N GLY A 144 14.57 2.98 11.80
CA GLY A 144 14.28 4.40 11.51
C GLY A 144 13.33 5.03 12.53
N LEU A 145 12.32 4.28 12.97
CA LEU A 145 11.39 4.74 14.02
C LEU A 145 12.01 4.72 15.43
N GLN A 146 13.07 3.95 15.65
CA GLN A 146 13.80 3.94 16.93
C GLN A 146 14.77 5.12 17.03
N LYS A 147 15.36 5.55 15.90
CA LYS A 147 16.31 6.68 15.85
C LYS A 147 15.60 8.04 15.79
N LEU A 148 14.48 8.13 15.06
CA LEU A 148 13.76 9.39 14.81
C LEU A 148 14.68 10.50 14.27
N GLU A 149 15.48 10.17 13.26
CA GLU A 149 16.41 11.08 12.58
C GLU A 149 15.98 11.33 11.14
N GLY A 150 16.56 12.37 10.51
CA GLY A 150 16.33 12.69 9.10
C GLY A 150 15.28 13.78 8.89
N LYS A 151 14.45 13.65 7.85
CA LYS A 151 13.44 14.66 7.52
C LYS A 151 12.43 14.77 8.67
N TYR A 152 12.17 15.99 9.11
CA TYR A 152 11.06 16.29 10.00
C TYR A 152 9.74 16.36 9.19
N TYR A 153 8.71 15.70 9.70
CA TYR A 153 7.35 15.70 9.18
C TYR A 153 6.43 16.35 10.21
N SER A 154 5.84 17.46 9.82
CA SER A 154 4.84 18.17 10.63
C SER A 154 3.55 17.36 10.78
N ARG A 155 2.73 17.72 11.77
CA ARG A 155 1.38 17.17 11.95
C ARG A 155 0.55 17.19 10.67
N GLU A 156 0.64 18.27 9.89
CA GLU A 156 -0.10 18.47 8.65
C GLU A 156 0.39 17.51 7.56
N GLU A 157 1.71 17.41 7.36
CA GLU A 157 2.29 16.47 6.39
C GLU A 157 1.94 15.01 6.71
N ILE A 158 1.94 14.63 7.99
CA ILE A 158 1.56 13.29 8.45
C ILE A 158 0.10 13.00 8.09
N LEU A 159 -0.80 13.94 8.41
CA LEU A 159 -2.22 13.81 8.06
C LEU A 159 -2.42 13.74 6.55
N ASP A 160 -1.63 14.47 5.76
CA ASP A 160 -1.76 14.47 4.31
C ASP A 160 -1.25 13.17 3.67
N TRP A 161 -0.26 12.48 4.24
CA TRP A 161 0.06 11.10 3.86
C TRP A 161 -1.10 10.14 4.11
N ALA A 162 -1.66 10.16 5.32
CA ALA A 162 -2.78 9.28 5.69
C ALA A 162 -4.05 9.57 4.87
N LYS A 163 -4.33 10.85 4.55
CA LYS A 163 -5.44 11.23 3.67
C LYS A 163 -5.23 10.71 2.26
N ARG A 164 -4.01 10.84 1.70
CA ARG A 164 -3.70 10.32 0.36
C ARG A 164 -3.90 8.81 0.28
N GLU A 165 -3.50 8.06 1.30
CA GLU A 165 -3.79 6.63 1.40
C GLU A 165 -5.29 6.35 1.27
N TYR A 166 -6.12 7.03 2.10
CA TYR A 166 -7.58 6.88 2.04
C TYR A 166 -8.16 7.27 0.68
N GLU A 167 -7.66 8.34 0.07
CA GLU A 167 -8.14 8.80 -1.25
C GLU A 167 -7.81 7.77 -2.35
N ILE A 168 -6.62 7.15 -2.31
CA ILE A 168 -6.25 6.07 -3.23
C ILE A 168 -7.19 4.87 -3.04
N GLU A 169 -7.36 4.39 -1.81
CA GLU A 169 -8.27 3.28 -1.47
C GLU A 169 -9.70 3.57 -1.94
N LYS A 170 -10.20 4.79 -1.66
CA LYS A 170 -11.54 5.24 -2.05
C LYS A 170 -11.70 5.29 -3.56
N ASN A 171 -10.73 5.87 -4.27
CA ASN A 171 -10.79 5.99 -5.73
C ASN A 171 -10.76 4.61 -6.38
N TYR A 172 -9.91 3.70 -5.88
CA TYR A 172 -9.92 2.31 -6.31
C TYR A 172 -11.25 1.62 -6.07
N PHE A 173 -11.84 1.77 -4.87
CA PHE A 173 -13.16 1.23 -4.56
C PHE A 173 -14.24 1.76 -5.52
N LEU A 174 -14.25 3.06 -5.81
CA LEU A 174 -15.21 3.67 -6.73
C LEU A 174 -15.05 3.14 -8.15
N GLU A 175 -13.81 2.94 -8.62
CA GLU A 175 -13.53 2.37 -9.93
C GLU A 175 -13.98 0.90 -9.99
N MET A 176 -13.69 0.11 -8.96
CA MET A 176 -14.20 -1.26 -8.84
C MET A 176 -15.74 -1.29 -8.86
N LYS A 177 -16.40 -0.40 -8.10
CA LYS A 177 -17.86 -0.29 -8.07
C LYS A 177 -18.45 0.04 -9.44
N LYS A 178 -17.87 1.00 -10.17
CA LYS A 178 -18.23 1.36 -11.55
C LYS A 178 -18.16 0.15 -12.49
N HIS A 179 -17.15 -0.71 -12.30
CA HIS A 179 -16.97 -1.93 -13.07
C HIS A 179 -17.67 -3.18 -12.50
N LYS A 180 -18.64 -3.00 -11.58
CA LYS A 180 -19.38 -4.09 -10.92
C LYS A 180 -18.45 -5.12 -10.25
N PHE A 181 -17.37 -4.62 -9.65
CA PHE A 181 -16.33 -5.38 -8.96
C PHE A 181 -15.58 -6.38 -9.85
N ASN A 182 -15.54 -6.16 -11.17
CA ASN A 182 -14.73 -6.95 -12.09
C ASN A 182 -13.32 -6.37 -12.20
N ILE A 183 -12.36 -6.99 -11.50
CA ILE A 183 -10.96 -6.54 -11.47
C ILE A 183 -10.28 -6.55 -12.84
N LEU A 184 -10.67 -7.43 -13.77
CA LEU A 184 -10.10 -7.46 -15.14
C LEU A 184 -10.52 -6.26 -15.98
N LYS A 185 -11.60 -5.56 -15.60
CA LYS A 185 -11.96 -4.29 -16.25
C LYS A 185 -11.13 -3.12 -15.74
N VAL A 186 -10.62 -3.23 -14.51
CA VAL A 186 -9.73 -2.21 -13.92
C VAL A 186 -8.28 -2.44 -14.34
N TYR A 187 -7.86 -3.71 -14.38
CA TYR A 187 -6.52 -4.11 -14.79
C TYR A 187 -6.60 -5.12 -15.97
N PRO A 188 -6.74 -4.62 -17.21
CA PRO A 188 -6.95 -5.48 -18.39
C PRO A 188 -5.73 -6.35 -18.76
N PHE A 189 -4.55 -6.02 -18.23
CA PHE A 189 -3.33 -6.82 -18.43
C PHE A 189 -3.30 -8.08 -17.55
N LEU A 190 -4.17 -8.18 -16.53
CA LEU A 190 -4.17 -9.35 -15.64
C LEU A 190 -4.56 -10.62 -16.39
N PRO A 191 -3.75 -11.69 -16.28
CA PRO A 191 -4.15 -13.04 -16.67
C PRO A 191 -5.43 -13.49 -15.93
N LYS A 192 -6.34 -14.17 -16.63
CA LYS A 192 -7.60 -14.67 -16.04
C LYS A 192 -7.34 -15.77 -15.01
N GLU A 193 -6.30 -16.57 -15.26
CA GLU A 193 -5.83 -17.65 -14.40
C GLU A 193 -5.45 -17.16 -13.00
N MET A 194 -4.94 -15.92 -12.85
CA MET A 194 -4.61 -15.34 -11.55
C MET A 194 -5.83 -15.04 -10.65
N LEU A 195 -7.06 -15.18 -11.17
CA LEU A 195 -8.28 -14.97 -10.38
C LEU A 195 -8.75 -16.24 -9.67
N GLN A 196 -8.19 -17.39 -10.00
CA GLN A 196 -8.65 -18.71 -9.53
C GLN A 196 -7.90 -19.18 -8.27
N GLU A 197 -6.80 -18.52 -7.89
CA GLU A 197 -5.92 -18.94 -6.77
C GLU A 197 -6.43 -18.52 -5.37
N GLY A 198 -7.73 -18.31 -5.17
CA GLY A 198 -8.25 -17.71 -3.93
C GLY A 198 -9.69 -18.06 -3.55
N GLU A 199 -10.03 -19.35 -3.61
CA GLU A 199 -11.15 -19.94 -2.84
C GLU A 199 -10.63 -20.62 -1.57
#